data_AF-A0A6A3CAM4-F1
#
_entry.id   AF-A0A6A3CAM4-F1
#
_cell.length_a   1.000
_cell.length_b   1.000
_cell.length_c   1.000
_cell.angle_alpha   90.00
_cell.angle_beta   90.00
_cell.angle_gamma   90.00
#
_symmetry.space_group_name_H-M   'P 1'
#
loop_
_entity.id
_entity.type
_entity.pdbx_description
1 polymer ?
#
loop_
_entity_poly.entity_id
_entity_poly.type
_entity_poly.pdbx_seq_one_letter_code
_entity_poly.pdbx_strand_id
1 'polypeptide(L)'
;MGAATALYSATCHVLGKYSNGNLYPVNLSAVVGLSGWLPCSRTLRNRMERSIQAVRCAVSLPVLLCHGLGDDVVAYTHGERSAQVLNSVGFRDLTFRTYNRLGHYTVPEETDEVCHWLTARLGLQGSQS
;
A
#
# COMPACT_ATOMS: atom_id res chain seq x y z
N MET A 1 3.95 2.57 12.22
CA MET A 1 2.84 3.56 12.08
C MET A 1 2.80 4.27 10.73
N GLY A 2 3.91 4.80 10.20
CA GLY A 2 3.90 5.53 8.92
C GLY A 2 3.30 4.76 7.74
N ALA A 3 3.61 3.46 7.62
CA ALA A 3 3.01 2.59 6.61
C ALA A 3 1.47 2.54 6.69
N ALA A 4 0.89 2.56 7.89
CA ALA A 4 -0.57 2.58 8.04
C ALA A 4 -1.18 3.88 7.52
N THR A 5 -0.52 5.02 7.73
CA THR A 5 -0.94 6.32 7.18
C THR A 5 -0.82 6.36 5.66
N ALA A 6 0.23 5.75 5.09
CA ALA A 6 0.41 5.65 3.65
C ALA A 6 -0.71 4.82 3.00
N LEU A 7 -1.07 3.67 3.61
CA LEU A 7 -2.17 2.84 3.12
C LEU A 7 -3.54 3.50 3.31
N TYR A 8 -3.75 4.20 4.43
CA TYR A 8 -4.96 5.01 4.60
C TYR A 8 -5.07 6.07 3.50
N SER A 9 -3.97 6.74 3.19
CA SER A 9 -3.89 7.73 2.11
C SER A 9 -4.22 7.11 0.75
N ALA A 10 -3.74 5.90 0.46
CA ALA A 10 -4.12 5.14 -0.73
C ALA A 10 -5.63 4.94 -0.82
N THR A 11 -6.26 4.49 0.27
CA THR A 11 -7.72 4.30 0.29
C THR A 11 -8.50 5.61 0.15
N CYS A 12 -8.01 6.70 0.75
CA CYS A 12 -8.65 8.02 0.63
C CYS A 12 -8.51 8.60 -0.77
N HIS A 13 -7.35 8.41 -1.39
CA HIS A 13 -7.07 8.80 -2.76
C HIS A 13 -8.02 8.11 -3.74
N VAL A 14 -8.14 6.78 -3.68
CA VAL A 14 -9.04 6.06 -4.61
C VAL A 14 -10.52 6.39 -4.35
N LEU A 15 -10.90 6.63 -3.08
CA LEU A 15 -12.25 7.07 -2.74
C LEU A 15 -12.52 8.55 -3.06
N GLY A 16 -11.48 9.33 -3.36
CA GLY A 16 -11.55 10.79 -3.58
C GLY A 16 -11.84 11.61 -2.32
N LYS A 17 -11.88 10.99 -1.13
CA LYS A 17 -12.23 11.65 0.13
C LYS A 17 -11.73 10.92 1.37
N TYR A 18 -11.50 11.70 2.42
CA TYR A 18 -11.26 11.22 3.78
C TYR A 18 -12.51 10.58 4.39
N SER A 19 -12.35 9.92 5.54
CA SER A 19 -13.46 9.32 6.30
C SER A 19 -14.49 10.34 6.79
N ASN A 20 -14.07 11.57 7.10
CA ASN A 20 -14.93 12.68 7.53
C ASN A 20 -15.71 13.33 6.37
N GLY A 21 -15.55 12.85 5.14
CA GLY A 21 -16.27 13.34 3.97
C GLY A 21 -15.54 14.44 3.18
N ASN A 22 -14.51 15.06 3.74
CA ASN A 22 -13.72 16.08 3.03
C ASN A 22 -12.98 15.46 1.83
N LEU A 23 -12.87 16.22 0.74
CA LEU A 23 -12.17 15.78 -0.46
C LEU A 23 -10.69 15.48 -0.17
N TYR A 24 -10.16 14.43 -0.81
CA TYR A 24 -8.74 14.09 -0.76
C TYR A 24 -8.05 14.82 -1.92
N PRO A 25 -7.21 15.86 -1.67
CA PRO A 25 -6.79 16.78 -2.73
C PRO A 25 -5.59 16.29 -3.54
N VAL A 26 -4.95 15.19 -3.12
CA VAL A 26 -3.69 14.71 -3.70
C VAL A 26 -3.95 13.54 -4.64
N ASN A 27 -3.32 13.58 -5.81
CA ASN A 27 -3.24 12.44 -6.72
C ASN A 27 -1.99 11.62 -6.39
N LEU A 28 -2.14 10.34 -6.04
CA LEU A 28 -1.03 9.47 -5.69
C LEU A 28 -0.62 8.61 -6.90
N SER A 29 0.68 8.55 -7.18
CA SER A 29 1.21 7.76 -8.30
C SER A 29 1.73 6.38 -7.87
N ALA A 30 2.10 6.22 -6.60
CA ALA A 30 2.53 4.96 -6.00
C ALA A 30 2.44 5.05 -4.47
N VAL A 31 2.30 3.91 -3.80
CA VAL A 31 2.27 3.82 -2.33
C VAL A 31 3.16 2.68 -1.85
N VAL A 32 3.96 2.93 -0.81
CA VAL A 32 4.81 1.93 -0.16
C VAL A 32 4.47 1.84 1.32
N GLY A 33 4.37 0.62 1.85
CA GLY A 33 4.20 0.35 3.27
C GLY A 33 5.15 -0.74 3.75
N LEU A 34 6.08 -0.38 4.64
CA LEU A 34 7.03 -1.32 5.27
C LEU A 34 6.58 -1.60 6.71
N SER A 35 6.52 -2.88 7.08
CA SER A 35 6.23 -3.36 8.44
C SER A 35 4.97 -2.70 9.04
N GLY A 36 3.88 -2.76 8.28
CA GLY A 36 2.67 -1.95 8.50
C GLY A 36 1.36 -2.73 8.56
N TRP A 37 0.26 -1.99 8.62
CA TRP A 37 -1.08 -2.54 8.55
C TRP A 37 -2.05 -1.55 7.89
N LEU A 38 -3.17 -2.05 7.38
CA LEU A 38 -4.25 -1.27 6.79
C LEU A 38 -5.25 -0.85 7.88
N PRO A 39 -5.32 0.44 8.24
CA PRO A 39 -6.35 0.93 9.14
C PRO A 39 -7.72 0.92 8.45
N CYS A 40 -8.79 0.90 9.25
CA CYS A 40 -10.17 0.97 8.76
C CYS A 40 -10.58 -0.13 7.75
N SER A 41 -9.85 -1.26 7.72
CA SER A 41 -10.10 -2.37 6.79
C SER A 41 -11.54 -2.89 6.82
N ARG A 42 -12.19 -2.89 8.00
CA ARG A 42 -13.58 -3.33 8.20
C ARG A 42 -14.61 -2.50 7.43
N THR A 43 -14.40 -1.18 7.31
CA THR A 43 -15.35 -0.28 6.66
C THR A 43 -14.99 -0.03 5.19
N LEU A 44 -13.78 -0.39 4.77
CA LEU A 44 -13.27 -0.12 3.43
C LEU A 44 -14.12 -0.78 2.34
N ARG A 45 -14.50 -2.06 2.50
CA ARG A 45 -15.32 -2.80 1.53
C ARG A 45 -16.61 -2.05 1.20
N ASN A 46 -17.39 -1.72 2.23
CA ASN A 46 -18.65 -0.99 2.08
C ASN A 46 -18.47 0.39 1.41
N ARG A 47 -17.32 1.05 1.61
CA ARG A 47 -17.03 2.35 0.96
C ARG A 47 -16.68 2.15 -0.52
N MET A 48 -15.93 1.12 -0.86
CA MET A 48 -15.50 0.80 -2.23
C MET A 48 -16.65 0.33 -3.11
N GLU A 49 -17.54 -0.54 -2.59
CA GLU A 49 -18.71 -1.07 -3.32
C GLU A 49 -19.68 0.04 -3.76
N ARG A 50 -19.67 1.19 -3.07
CA ARG A 50 -20.52 2.34 -3.39
C ARG A 50 -19.95 3.24 -4.48
N SER A 51 -18.76 2.94 -5.02
CA SER A 51 -18.09 3.78 -6.01
C SER A 51 -17.32 2.96 -7.04
N ILE A 52 -17.93 2.79 -8.23
CA ILE A 52 -17.27 2.16 -9.39
C ILE A 52 -15.99 2.91 -9.76
N GLN A 53 -16.00 4.24 -9.65
CA GLN A 53 -14.82 5.05 -9.90
C GLN A 53 -13.68 4.73 -8.94
N ALA A 54 -13.99 4.51 -7.65
CA ALA A 54 -12.97 4.15 -6.67
C ALA A 54 -12.33 2.81 -6.97
N VAL A 55 -13.14 1.82 -7.36
CA VAL A 55 -12.62 0.51 -7.79
C VAL A 55 -11.70 0.66 -9.01
N ARG A 56 -12.08 1.47 -10.01
CA ARG A 56 -11.23 1.75 -11.17
C ARG A 56 -9.90 2.40 -10.79
N CYS A 57 -9.93 3.42 -9.93
CA CYS A 57 -8.71 4.07 -9.44
C CYS A 57 -7.81 3.10 -8.66
N ALA A 58 -8.41 2.21 -7.86
CA ALA A 58 -7.66 1.21 -7.10
C ALA A 58 -6.96 0.18 -7.99
N VAL A 59 -7.57 -0.20 -9.12
CA VAL A 59 -6.96 -1.16 -10.07
C VAL A 59 -5.62 -0.63 -10.60
N SER A 60 -5.51 0.67 -10.85
CA SER A 60 -4.32 1.30 -11.46
C SER A 60 -3.30 1.87 -10.48
N LEU A 61 -3.61 1.95 -9.17
CA LEU A 61 -2.69 2.51 -8.19
C LEU A 61 -1.67 1.45 -7.74
N PRO A 62 -0.37 1.61 -8.05
CA PRO A 62 0.66 0.68 -7.62
C PRO A 62 0.87 0.77 -6.10
N VAL A 63 0.82 -0.38 -5.43
CA VAL A 63 1.08 -0.50 -4.00
C VAL A 63 2.13 -1.57 -3.73
N LEU A 64 3.18 -1.22 -3.02
CA LEU A 64 4.16 -2.14 -2.48
C LEU A 64 3.99 -2.26 -0.98
N LEU A 65 3.90 -3.49 -0.51
CA LEU A 65 3.91 -3.84 0.90
C LEU A 65 5.07 -4.77 1.18
N CYS A 66 5.83 -4.50 2.24
CA CYS A 66 6.91 -5.35 2.72
C CYS A 66 6.68 -5.68 4.20
N HIS A 67 6.91 -6.93 4.59
CA HIS A 67 6.77 -7.32 5.99
C HIS A 67 7.71 -8.47 6.36
N GLY A 68 8.32 -8.37 7.53
CA GLY A 68 9.16 -9.42 8.09
C GLY A 68 8.36 -10.50 8.84
N LEU A 69 8.74 -11.77 8.68
CA LEU A 69 8.14 -12.87 9.47
C LEU A 69 8.53 -12.82 10.95
N GLY A 70 9.63 -12.15 11.30
CA GLY A 70 10.13 -11.99 12.66
C GLY A 70 9.69 -10.68 13.32
N ASP A 71 8.77 -9.91 12.72
CA ASP A 71 8.29 -8.64 13.28
C ASP A 71 7.52 -8.89 14.59
N ASP A 72 8.10 -8.41 15.67
CA ASP A 72 7.65 -8.54 17.05
C ASP A 72 6.83 -7.34 17.55
N VAL A 73 6.74 -6.26 16.74
CA VAL A 73 5.98 -5.04 17.08
C VAL A 73 4.67 -4.99 16.31
N VAL A 74 4.70 -5.29 15.01
CA VAL A 74 3.53 -5.41 14.14
C VAL A 74 3.54 -6.80 13.55
N ALA A 75 2.80 -7.72 14.18
CA ALA A 75 2.77 -9.12 13.73
C ALA A 75 2.52 -9.24 12.22
N TYR A 76 3.31 -10.08 11.54
CA TYR A 76 3.25 -10.31 10.09
C TYR A 76 1.83 -10.50 9.53
N THR A 77 0.96 -11.17 10.29
CA THR A 77 -0.45 -11.40 9.91
C THR A 77 -1.22 -10.11 9.65
N HIS A 78 -0.82 -8.97 10.23
CA HIS A 78 -1.39 -7.67 9.93
C HIS A 78 -1.02 -7.20 8.52
N GLY A 79 0.24 -7.35 8.10
CA GLY A 79 0.67 -7.06 6.74
C GLY A 79 -0.04 -7.93 5.72
N GLU A 80 -0.08 -9.25 5.97
CA GLU A 80 -0.74 -10.21 5.09
C GLU A 80 -2.25 -9.93 4.94
N ARG A 81 -2.96 -9.71 6.05
CA ARG A 81 -4.39 -9.34 6.02
C ARG A 81 -4.62 -8.01 5.30
N SER A 82 -3.69 -7.07 5.42
CA SER A 82 -3.77 -5.78 4.73
C SER A 82 -3.72 -5.98 3.22
N ALA A 83 -2.78 -6.80 2.74
CA ALA A 83 -2.67 -7.14 1.33
C ALA A 83 -3.92 -7.87 0.82
N GLN A 84 -4.43 -8.85 1.58
CA GLN A 84 -5.65 -9.57 1.25
C GLN A 84 -6.87 -8.64 1.14
N VAL A 85 -7.05 -7.73 2.11
CA VAL A 85 -8.16 -6.77 2.09
C VAL A 85 -8.05 -5.84 0.89
N LEU A 86 -6.87 -5.24 0.65
CA LEU A 86 -6.64 -4.35 -0.50
C LEU A 86 -6.96 -5.05 -1.83
N ASN A 87 -6.45 -6.26 -2.05
CA ASN A 87 -6.75 -7.03 -3.26
C ASN A 87 -8.25 -7.33 -3.39
N SER A 88 -8.92 -7.66 -2.28
CA SER A 88 -10.36 -7.97 -2.27
C SER A 88 -11.27 -6.78 -2.59
N VAL A 89 -10.77 -5.54 -2.45
CA VAL A 89 -11.53 -4.31 -2.73
C VAL A 89 -11.09 -3.61 -4.02
N GLY A 90 -10.22 -4.23 -4.81
CA GLY A 90 -9.90 -3.79 -6.18
C GLY A 90 -8.48 -3.28 -6.41
N PHE A 91 -7.59 -3.26 -5.40
CA PHE A 91 -6.17 -2.95 -5.62
C PHE A 91 -5.49 -4.13 -6.33
N ARG A 92 -5.38 -4.04 -7.66
CA ARG A 92 -4.84 -5.12 -8.49
C ARG A 92 -3.34 -5.00 -8.74
N ASP A 93 -2.82 -3.77 -8.77
CA ASP A 93 -1.37 -3.53 -8.85
C ASP A 93 -0.74 -3.53 -7.45
N LEU A 94 -0.85 -4.67 -6.76
CA LEU A 94 -0.40 -4.85 -5.38
C LEU A 94 0.70 -5.90 -5.32
N THR A 95 1.85 -5.53 -4.77
CA THR A 95 2.96 -6.45 -4.45
C THR A 95 3.08 -6.59 -2.94
N PHE A 96 3.09 -7.83 -2.42
CA PHE A 96 3.40 -8.12 -1.01
C PHE A 96 4.68 -8.95 -0.94
N ARG A 97 5.71 -8.39 -0.31
CA ARG A 97 7.03 -9.00 -0.12
C ARG A 97 7.19 -9.45 1.33
N THR A 98 7.65 -10.68 1.47
CA THR A 98 7.88 -11.32 2.77
C THR A 98 9.36 -11.53 2.97
N TYR A 99 9.88 -11.08 4.11
CA TYR A 99 11.30 -11.21 4.46
C TYR A 99 11.45 -12.20 5.62
N ASN A 100 12.17 -13.29 5.38
CA ASN A 100 12.46 -14.28 6.41
C ASN A 100 13.36 -13.67 7.49
N ARG A 101 13.02 -13.85 8.77
CA ARG A 101 13.78 -13.38 9.95
C ARG A 101 13.90 -11.85 10.11
N LEU A 102 13.31 -11.05 9.22
CA LEU A 102 13.24 -9.61 9.40
C LEU A 102 12.32 -9.27 10.57
N GLY A 103 12.80 -8.45 11.52
CA GLY A 103 12.04 -7.91 12.65
C GLY A 103 11.39 -6.57 12.33
N HIS A 104 11.10 -5.75 13.35
CA HIS A 104 10.53 -4.41 13.14
C HIS A 104 11.57 -3.34 12.78
N TYR A 105 12.32 -3.57 11.71
CA TYR A 105 13.32 -2.64 11.17
C TYR A 105 13.43 -2.84 9.65
N THR A 106 14.31 -2.08 8.99
CA THR A 106 14.57 -2.21 7.55
C THR A 106 15.95 -2.81 7.32
N VAL A 107 16.11 -3.51 6.19
CA VAL A 107 17.39 -4.10 5.77
C VAL A 107 17.75 -3.65 4.35
N PRO A 108 19.04 -3.64 3.97
CA PRO A 108 19.49 -3.19 2.65
C PRO A 108 18.73 -3.86 1.50
N GLU A 109 18.50 -5.16 1.60
CA GLU A 109 17.80 -5.94 0.58
C GLU A 109 16.35 -5.45 0.40
N GLU A 110 15.66 -5.11 1.49
CA GLU A 110 14.31 -4.53 1.43
C GLU A 110 14.33 -3.15 0.79
N THR A 111 15.27 -2.31 1.18
CA THR A 111 15.38 -0.95 0.63
C THR A 111 15.78 -0.95 -0.84
N ASP A 112 16.63 -1.89 -1.28
CA ASP A 112 17.02 -2.07 -2.67
C ASP A 112 15.83 -2.51 -3.52
N GLU A 113 15.01 -3.44 -3.02
CA GLU A 113 13.76 -3.80 -3.67
C GLU A 113 12.79 -2.62 -3.80
N VAL A 114 12.65 -1.80 -2.75
CA VAL A 114 11.84 -0.58 -2.79
C VAL A 114 12.37 0.39 -3.84
N CYS A 115 13.68 0.62 -3.90
CA CYS A 115 14.33 1.48 -4.89
C CYS A 115 14.07 0.99 -6.32
N HIS A 116 14.28 -0.30 -6.58
CA HIS A 116 14.02 -0.91 -7.89
C HIS A 116 12.55 -0.81 -8.27
N TRP A 117 11.65 -1.11 -7.34
CA TRP A 117 10.21 -1.04 -7.57
C TRP A 117 9.77 0.39 -7.90
N LEU A 118 10.19 1.39 -7.13
CA LEU A 118 9.89 2.79 -7.41
C LEU A 118 10.46 3.24 -8.76
N THR A 119 11.71 2.85 -9.05
CA THR A 119 12.37 3.18 -10.32
C THR A 119 11.59 2.67 -11.52
N ALA A 120 11.10 1.43 -11.45
CA ALA A 120 10.28 0.83 -12.50
C ALA A 120 8.89 1.48 -12.60
N ARG A 121 8.21 1.73 -11.47
CA ARG A 121 6.83 2.27 -11.47
C ARG A 121 6.73 3.74 -11.84
N LEU A 122 7.78 4.50 -11.55
CA LEU A 122 7.83 5.93 -11.82
C LEU A 122 8.67 6.28 -13.05
N GLY A 123 9.21 5.29 -13.77
CA GLY A 123 9.98 5.51 -15.00
C GLY A 123 11.27 6.30 -14.78
N LEU A 124 11.95 6.08 -13.65
CA LEU A 124 13.11 6.88 -13.22
C LEU A 124 14.46 6.38 -13.79
N GLN A 125 14.43 5.50 -14.80
CA GLN A 125 15.62 4.83 -15.33
C GLN A 125 16.56 5.76 -16.11
N GLY A 126 16.21 7.05 -16.23
CA GLY A 126 16.92 8.03 -17.05
C GLY A 126 16.74 7.74 -18.54
N SER A 127 16.64 8.79 -19.35
CA SER A 127 16.86 8.65 -20.79
C SER A 127 18.32 8.26 -21.00
N GLN A 128 18.59 7.04 -21.48
CA GLN A 128 19.89 6.73 -22.06
C GLN A 128 20.00 7.54 -23.37
N SER A 129 20.60 8.73 -23.27
CA SER A 129 21.04 9.54 -24.40
C SER A 129 22.49 9.21 -24.75
#